data_AF-A0A3E4SKA7-F1
#
_entry.id   AF-A0A3E4SKA7-F1
#
_cell.length_a   1.000
_cell.length_b   1.000
_cell.length_c   1.000
_cell.angle_alpha   90.00
_cell.angle_beta   90.00
_cell.angle_gamma   90.00
#
_symmetry.space_group_name_H-M   'P 1'
#
loop_
_entity.id
_entity.type
_entity.pdbx_description
1 polymer ?
#
loop_
_entity_poly.entity_id
_entity_poly.type
_entity_poly.pdbx_seq_one_letter_code
_entity_poly.pdbx_strand_id
1 'polypeptide(L)'
;MAFVALLMVGCSDDDGIQLTQDEIIGDINTGKQVGIKGNSLVIYTTQGACVNVQGAKGKISAQSSDEKVVTVTCIHETRQYGKDERISLSAIAVGKAIVTVTDEDGNEAKLAVEVKDVETLWETTQVFSGYQKYCKVEGVSKEDSLVIASDAIASKPYEAVKFKSRGDVFTVSRIQFLAGGKVLVDGYYTTTYNEDHSILYFEVGDGKGGTLENFYLKPKEGSLFFWDLTDKYKEAYPQVTKVELVWAAAKHF
;
A
#
# COMPACT_ATOMS: atom_id res chain seq x y z
N MET A 1 -22.85 4.56 -32.08
CA MET A 1 -23.80 4.88 -31.00
C MET A 1 -23.28 4.22 -29.73
N ALA A 2 -22.75 5.02 -28.79
CA ALA A 2 -22.29 4.50 -27.50
C ALA A 2 -23.43 4.69 -26.49
N PHE A 3 -24.02 3.58 -26.04
CA PHE A 3 -25.02 3.58 -24.99
C PHE A 3 -24.31 3.87 -23.66
N VAL A 4 -24.35 5.14 -23.22
CA VAL A 4 -24.00 5.49 -21.84
C VAL A 4 -25.21 5.15 -20.98
N ALA A 5 -25.19 3.97 -20.37
CA ALA A 5 -26.19 3.59 -19.38
C ALA A 5 -25.90 4.38 -18.09
N LEU A 6 -26.63 5.48 -17.92
CA LEU A 6 -26.73 6.20 -16.65
C LEU A 6 -27.52 5.30 -15.68
N LEU A 7 -26.84 4.55 -14.82
CA LEU A 7 -27.47 3.72 -13.80
C LEU A 7 -28.01 4.64 -12.69
N MET A 8 -29.30 4.96 -12.78
CA MET A 8 -30.05 5.54 -11.67
C MET A 8 -30.31 4.44 -10.65
N VAL A 9 -29.62 4.49 -9.51
CA VAL A 9 -29.94 3.67 -8.34
C VAL A 9 -31.18 4.31 -7.71
N GLY A 10 -32.34 3.69 -7.94
CA GLY A 10 -33.62 4.15 -7.39
C GLY A 10 -33.64 4.06 -5.87
N CYS A 11 -34.05 5.15 -5.21
CA CYS A 11 -34.44 5.14 -3.81
C CYS A 11 -35.70 4.27 -3.68
N SER A 12 -35.59 3.12 -3.02
CA SER A 12 -36.73 2.35 -2.55
C SER A 12 -36.94 2.69 -1.08
N ASP A 13 -37.97 3.50 -0.80
CA ASP A 13 -38.47 3.81 0.56
C ASP A 13 -39.31 2.65 1.13
N ASP A 14 -38.92 1.40 0.90
CA ASP A 14 -39.62 0.22 1.42
C ASP A 14 -38.87 -0.36 2.63
N ASP A 15 -39.60 -1.00 3.54
CA ASP A 15 -39.16 -1.68 4.78
C ASP A 15 -38.16 -2.85 4.58
N GLY A 16 -37.36 -2.82 3.51
CA GLY A 16 -36.38 -3.81 3.12
C GLY A 16 -34.98 -3.55 3.70
N ILE A 17 -33.98 -4.16 3.04
CA ILE A 17 -32.60 -4.13 3.47
C ILE A 17 -31.99 -2.73 3.22
N GLN A 18 -31.37 -2.16 4.25
CA GLN A 18 -30.59 -0.92 4.13
C GLN A 18 -29.11 -1.15 4.36
N LEU A 19 -28.27 -0.51 3.55
CA LEU A 19 -26.81 -0.59 3.64
C LEU A 19 -26.26 0.67 4.29
N THR A 20 -25.50 0.49 5.36
CA THR A 20 -24.98 1.57 6.19
C THR A 20 -23.50 1.39 6.49
N GLN A 21 -22.84 2.45 6.92
CA GLN A 21 -21.46 2.43 7.45
C GLN A 21 -21.44 2.99 8.86
N ASP A 22 -20.47 2.58 9.66
CA ASP A 22 -20.22 3.17 10.97
C ASP A 22 -19.84 4.65 10.81
N GLU A 23 -20.40 5.52 11.65
CA GLU A 23 -20.11 6.94 11.64
C GLU A 23 -18.67 7.19 12.11
N ILE A 24 -17.83 7.75 11.23
CA ILE A 24 -16.42 8.03 11.52
C ILE A 24 -16.24 9.34 12.31
N ILE A 25 -17.23 10.24 12.29
CA ILE A 25 -17.21 11.53 12.97
C ILE A 25 -18.28 11.55 14.07
N GLY A 26 -17.92 11.16 15.29
CA GLY A 26 -18.83 11.04 16.43
C GLY A 26 -18.28 10.13 17.54
N ASP A 27 -19.07 9.85 18.57
CA ASP A 27 -18.68 8.88 19.61
C ASP A 27 -18.69 7.47 19.02
N ILE A 28 -17.51 6.99 18.61
CA ILE A 28 -17.29 5.65 18.05
C ILE A 28 -17.77 4.54 19.01
N ASN A 29 -17.89 4.82 20.31
CA ASN A 29 -18.39 3.87 21.30
C ASN A 29 -19.92 3.71 21.25
N THR A 30 -20.65 4.64 20.61
CA THR A 30 -22.11 4.58 20.48
C THR A 30 -22.59 3.81 19.24
N GLY A 31 -21.70 3.48 18.30
CA GLY A 31 -22.02 2.63 17.15
C GLY A 31 -23.05 3.22 16.19
N LYS A 32 -23.14 4.55 16.09
CA LYS A 32 -24.08 5.22 15.17
C LYS A 32 -23.75 4.84 13.73
N GLN A 33 -24.75 4.40 12.98
CA GLN A 33 -24.62 4.03 11.57
C GLN A 33 -25.28 5.08 10.69
N VAL A 34 -24.68 5.34 9.52
CA VAL A 34 -25.18 6.27 8.52
C VAL A 34 -25.41 5.57 7.19
N GLY A 35 -26.49 5.93 6.49
CA GLY A 35 -26.80 5.38 5.18
C GLY A 35 -25.70 5.69 4.16
N ILE A 36 -25.37 4.71 3.32
CA ILE A 36 -24.40 4.91 2.24
C ILE A 36 -25.05 5.78 1.15
N LYS A 37 -24.50 6.95 0.90
CA LYS A 37 -25.04 7.90 -0.08
C LYS A 37 -25.16 7.25 -1.46
N GLY A 38 -26.38 7.13 -1.96
CA GLY A 38 -26.70 6.54 -3.27
C GLY A 38 -26.33 5.06 -3.39
N ASN A 39 -26.15 4.34 -2.27
CA ASN A 39 -25.64 2.97 -2.23
C ASN A 39 -24.42 2.77 -3.13
N SER A 40 -23.49 3.72 -3.09
CA SER A 40 -22.26 3.68 -3.86
C SER A 40 -21.04 3.81 -2.96
N LEU A 41 -20.04 2.95 -3.19
CA LEU A 41 -18.79 2.97 -2.44
C LEU A 41 -17.60 2.99 -3.40
N VAL A 42 -16.60 3.81 -3.06
CA VAL A 42 -15.29 3.79 -3.70
C VAL A 42 -14.32 3.09 -2.76
N ILE A 43 -13.68 2.02 -3.23
CA ILE A 43 -12.61 1.31 -2.52
C ILE A 43 -11.35 1.27 -3.39
N TYR A 44 -10.21 0.93 -2.80
CA TYR A 44 -8.93 0.91 -3.50
C TYR A 44 -8.38 -0.51 -3.58
N THR A 45 -7.66 -0.83 -4.66
CA THR A 45 -6.98 -2.13 -4.83
C THR A 45 -6.18 -2.51 -3.58
N THR A 46 -6.17 -3.81 -3.23
CA THR A 46 -5.51 -4.36 -2.02
C THR A 46 -6.09 -3.89 -0.67
N GLN A 47 -7.12 -3.05 -0.69
CA GLN A 47 -7.87 -2.64 0.49
C GLN A 47 -9.26 -3.30 0.50
N GLY A 48 -10.01 -3.06 1.57
CA GLY A 48 -11.36 -3.55 1.71
C GLY A 48 -12.24 -2.55 2.45
N ALA A 49 -13.52 -2.89 2.56
CA ALA A 49 -14.49 -2.12 3.33
C ALA A 49 -15.49 -3.06 3.99
N CYS A 50 -15.98 -2.65 5.16
CA CYS A 50 -17.09 -3.31 5.83
C CYS A 50 -18.35 -2.46 5.67
N VAL A 51 -19.47 -3.10 5.34
CA VAL A 51 -20.78 -2.46 5.20
C VAL A 51 -21.77 -3.21 6.07
N ASN A 52 -22.49 -2.45 6.91
CA ASN A 52 -23.52 -3.01 7.77
C ASN A 52 -24.81 -3.19 6.98
N VAL A 53 -25.56 -4.24 7.35
CA VAL A 53 -26.82 -4.59 6.71
C VAL A 53 -27.94 -4.49 7.74
N GLN A 54 -28.82 -3.51 7.56
CA GLN A 54 -29.92 -3.18 8.46
C GLN A 54 -31.25 -3.64 7.89
N GLY A 55 -32.22 -3.97 8.75
CA GLY A 55 -33.57 -4.35 8.35
C GLY A 55 -33.71 -5.78 7.78
N ALA A 56 -32.60 -6.49 7.56
CA ALA A 56 -32.59 -7.84 7.01
C ALA A 56 -33.39 -8.83 7.87
N LYS A 57 -34.14 -9.71 7.19
CA LYS A 57 -34.85 -10.82 7.81
C LYS A 57 -33.99 -12.08 7.72
N GLY A 58 -33.61 -12.62 8.87
CA GLY A 58 -32.80 -13.85 8.91
C GLY A 58 -31.32 -13.61 8.59
N LYS A 59 -30.64 -14.61 8.02
CA LYS A 59 -29.27 -14.49 7.52
C LYS A 59 -29.24 -13.81 6.16
N ILE A 60 -28.14 -13.15 5.86
CA ILE A 60 -27.91 -12.55 4.54
C ILE A 60 -27.03 -13.44 3.65
N SER A 61 -27.19 -13.30 2.35
CA SER A 61 -26.25 -13.77 1.33
C SER A 61 -25.80 -12.57 0.50
N ALA A 62 -24.61 -12.64 -0.09
CA ALA A 62 -24.09 -11.56 -0.92
C ALA A 62 -23.32 -12.11 -2.12
N GLN A 63 -23.48 -11.47 -3.27
CA GLN A 63 -22.79 -11.84 -4.50
C GLN A 63 -22.27 -10.59 -5.22
N SER A 64 -21.05 -10.68 -5.73
CA SER A 64 -20.48 -9.67 -6.64
C SER A 64 -20.82 -10.00 -8.09
N SER A 65 -21.18 -8.99 -8.88
CA SER A 65 -21.36 -9.14 -10.32
C SER A 65 -20.04 -9.40 -11.07
N ASP A 66 -18.89 -9.06 -10.46
CA ASP A 66 -17.56 -9.30 -11.02
C ASP A 66 -16.54 -9.53 -9.89
N GLU A 67 -16.30 -10.81 -9.56
CA GLU A 67 -15.34 -11.22 -8.54
C GLU A 67 -13.87 -10.95 -8.91
N LYS A 68 -13.58 -10.65 -10.18
CA LYS A 68 -12.23 -10.20 -10.58
C LYS A 68 -11.97 -8.76 -10.19
N VAL A 69 -13.03 -7.98 -9.93
CA VAL A 69 -12.96 -6.59 -9.47
C VAL A 69 -13.08 -6.52 -7.95
N VAL A 70 -14.11 -7.15 -7.37
CA VAL A 70 -14.36 -7.15 -5.93
C VAL A 70 -14.97 -8.47 -5.48
N THR A 71 -14.45 -9.06 -4.41
CA THR A 71 -15.07 -10.20 -3.75
C THR A 71 -15.83 -9.75 -2.51
N VAL A 72 -16.84 -10.54 -2.12
CA VAL A 72 -17.70 -10.24 -0.97
C VAL A 72 -17.85 -11.47 -0.08
N THR A 73 -17.79 -11.25 1.24
CA THR A 73 -18.04 -12.28 2.25
C THR A 73 -19.05 -11.75 3.26
N CYS A 74 -20.06 -12.56 3.61
CA CYS A 74 -20.98 -12.24 4.69
C CYS A 74 -20.35 -12.49 6.06
N ILE A 75 -20.61 -11.58 7.00
CA ILE A 75 -20.24 -11.71 8.41
C ILE A 75 -21.55 -11.78 9.20
N HIS A 76 -21.69 -12.86 9.97
CA HIS A 76 -22.86 -13.13 10.80
C HIS A 76 -22.42 -13.17 12.26
N GLU A 77 -22.54 -12.05 12.97
CA GLU A 77 -22.19 -11.98 14.39
C GLU A 77 -23.44 -11.80 15.25
N THR A 78 -23.46 -12.46 16.42
CA THR A 78 -24.47 -12.20 17.45
C THR A 78 -23.79 -11.46 18.59
N ARG A 79 -24.14 -10.18 18.77
CA ARG A 79 -23.61 -9.33 19.84
C ARG A 79 -24.64 -9.19 20.95
N GLN A 80 -24.21 -8.60 22.07
CA GLN A 80 -25.05 -8.39 23.26
C GLN A 80 -26.36 -7.64 22.96
N TYR A 81 -26.41 -6.86 21.87
CA TYR A 81 -27.57 -6.04 21.46
C TYR A 81 -28.32 -6.55 20.23
N GLY A 82 -28.00 -7.74 19.70
CA GLY A 82 -28.72 -8.33 18.57
C GLY A 82 -27.81 -8.98 17.52
N LYS A 83 -28.43 -9.37 16.39
CA LYS A 83 -27.70 -9.83 15.20
C LYS A 83 -27.06 -8.63 14.50
N ASP A 84 -25.80 -8.78 14.15
CA ASP A 84 -25.00 -7.81 13.42
C ASP A 84 -24.62 -8.44 12.09
N GLU A 85 -25.45 -8.20 11.09
CA GLU A 85 -25.29 -8.71 9.72
C GLU A 85 -24.46 -7.69 8.94
N ARG A 86 -23.34 -8.14 8.36
CA ARG A 86 -22.43 -7.26 7.61
C ARG A 86 -21.90 -7.97 6.37
N ILE A 87 -21.44 -7.19 5.41
CA ILE A 87 -20.64 -7.68 4.29
C ILE A 87 -19.24 -7.08 4.35
N SER A 88 -18.24 -7.92 4.07
CA SER A 88 -16.84 -7.52 3.91
C SER A 88 -16.47 -7.59 2.44
N LEU A 89 -15.97 -6.48 1.91
CA LEU A 89 -15.56 -6.32 0.52
C LEU A 89 -14.04 -6.37 0.44
N SER A 90 -13.50 -7.12 -0.52
CA SER A 90 -12.07 -7.11 -0.85
C SER A 90 -11.84 -6.66 -2.29
N ALA A 91 -11.09 -5.57 -2.47
CA ALA A 91 -10.78 -5.02 -3.78
C ALA A 91 -9.66 -5.79 -4.47
N ILE A 92 -9.93 -6.32 -5.66
CA ILE A 92 -9.00 -7.16 -6.43
C ILE A 92 -8.36 -6.36 -7.57
N ALA A 93 -9.16 -5.77 -8.44
CA ALA A 93 -8.68 -5.03 -9.62
C ALA A 93 -9.51 -3.77 -9.87
N VAL A 94 -8.89 -2.79 -10.54
CA VAL A 94 -9.57 -1.55 -10.94
C VAL A 94 -10.77 -1.87 -11.84
N GLY A 95 -11.93 -1.33 -11.49
CA GLY A 95 -13.16 -1.62 -12.21
C GLY A 95 -14.40 -1.20 -11.44
N LYS A 96 -15.57 -1.60 -11.95
CA LYS A 96 -16.86 -1.37 -11.31
C LYS A 96 -17.61 -2.69 -11.22
N ALA A 97 -18.26 -2.92 -10.09
CA ALA A 97 -19.11 -4.08 -9.86
C ALA A 97 -20.35 -3.67 -9.06
N ILE A 98 -21.37 -4.51 -9.09
CA ILE A 98 -22.54 -4.39 -8.22
C ILE A 98 -22.50 -5.57 -7.25
N VAL A 99 -22.59 -5.27 -5.97
CA VAL A 99 -22.78 -6.27 -4.92
C VAL A 99 -24.26 -6.30 -4.57
N THR A 100 -24.89 -7.47 -4.74
CA THR A 100 -26.27 -7.71 -4.34
C THR A 100 -26.27 -8.44 -3.01
N VAL A 101 -26.99 -7.91 -2.03
CA VAL A 101 -27.24 -8.52 -0.73
C VAL A 101 -28.69 -8.98 -0.69
N THR A 102 -28.92 -10.23 -0.33
CA THR A 102 -30.25 -10.84 -0.27
C THR A 102 -30.48 -11.46 1.10
N ASP A 103 -31.60 -11.15 1.74
CA ASP A 103 -31.99 -11.78 3.01
C ASP A 103 -32.77 -13.10 2.80
N GLU A 104 -33.15 -13.79 3.89
CA GLU A 104 -33.86 -15.08 3.80
C GLU A 104 -35.26 -14.95 3.18
N ASP A 105 -35.88 -13.79 3.26
CA ASP A 105 -37.19 -13.51 2.69
C ASP A 105 -37.12 -13.12 1.19
N GLY A 106 -35.89 -13.01 0.64
CA GLY A 106 -35.65 -12.68 -0.76
C GLY A 106 -35.64 -11.18 -1.05
N ASN A 107 -35.62 -10.32 -0.02
CA ASN A 107 -35.44 -8.89 -0.21
C ASN A 107 -34.01 -8.61 -0.69
N GLU A 108 -33.83 -7.67 -1.61
CA GLU A 108 -32.52 -7.32 -2.15
C GLU A 108 -32.12 -5.87 -1.85
N ALA A 109 -30.85 -5.67 -1.53
CA ALA A 109 -30.18 -4.38 -1.62
C ALA A 109 -28.98 -4.47 -2.57
N LYS A 110 -28.74 -3.40 -3.34
CA LYS A 110 -27.64 -3.34 -4.31
C LYS A 110 -26.68 -2.22 -3.95
N LEU A 111 -25.39 -2.55 -3.91
CA LEU A 111 -24.29 -1.63 -3.68
C LEU A 111 -23.46 -1.51 -4.95
N ALA A 112 -23.37 -0.32 -5.52
CA ALA A 112 -22.43 -0.01 -6.58
C ALA A 112 -21.02 0.17 -5.98
N VAL A 113 -20.05 -0.61 -6.45
CA VAL A 113 -18.66 -0.54 -5.99
C VAL A 113 -17.77 -0.11 -7.13
N GLU A 114 -17.03 0.98 -6.94
CA GLU A 114 -15.95 1.41 -7.84
C GLU A 114 -14.61 1.13 -7.16
N VAL A 115 -13.83 0.23 -7.75
CA VAL A 115 -12.47 -0.06 -7.31
C VAL A 115 -11.51 0.83 -8.08
N LYS A 116 -10.80 1.70 -7.37
CA LYS A 116 -9.74 2.55 -7.90
C LYS A 116 -8.36 2.00 -7.58
N ASP A 117 -7.36 2.45 -8.33
CA ASP A 117 -5.98 2.11 -8.04
C ASP A 117 -5.54 2.78 -6.74
N VAL A 118 -5.05 1.99 -5.78
CA VAL A 118 -4.47 2.47 -4.52
C VAL A 118 -3.32 3.46 -4.73
N GLU A 119 -2.62 3.37 -5.87
CA GLU A 119 -1.55 4.30 -6.22
C GLU A 119 -2.04 5.74 -6.35
N THR A 120 -3.33 5.97 -6.64
CA THR A 120 -3.92 7.32 -6.73
C THR A 120 -4.02 8.02 -5.39
N LEU A 121 -3.91 7.29 -4.28
CA LEU A 121 -3.85 7.86 -2.92
C LEU A 121 -2.48 8.40 -2.55
N TRP A 122 -1.45 8.12 -3.36
CA TRP A 122 -0.07 8.46 -3.04
C TRP A 122 0.43 9.61 -3.89
N GLU A 123 0.93 10.65 -3.23
CA GLU A 123 1.64 11.74 -3.90
C GLU A 123 3.12 11.37 -4.02
N THR A 124 3.70 11.55 -5.21
CA THR A 124 5.15 11.47 -5.38
C THR A 124 5.79 12.79 -4.94
N THR A 125 6.58 12.73 -3.87
CA THR A 125 7.21 13.92 -3.29
C THR A 125 8.59 14.19 -3.88
N GLN A 126 9.32 13.14 -4.25
CA GLN A 126 10.66 13.26 -4.82
C GLN A 126 10.93 12.10 -5.77
N VAL A 127 11.63 12.37 -6.86
CA VAL A 127 12.17 11.35 -7.76
C VAL A 127 13.67 11.56 -7.88
N PHE A 128 14.44 10.49 -7.82
CA PHE A 128 15.85 10.53 -8.13
C PHE A 128 16.17 9.54 -9.26
N SER A 129 17.03 9.95 -10.19
CA SER A 129 17.51 9.11 -11.28
C SER A 129 19.03 8.97 -11.21
N GLY A 130 19.49 7.73 -11.23
CA GLY A 130 20.89 7.37 -11.11
C GLY A 130 21.70 7.75 -12.34
N TYR A 131 22.89 8.29 -12.13
CA TYR A 131 23.85 8.54 -13.22
C TYR A 131 25.21 7.88 -12.97
N GLN A 132 25.51 7.47 -11.73
CA GLN A 132 26.76 6.80 -11.42
C GLN A 132 26.60 5.84 -10.24
N LYS A 133 27.27 4.68 -10.32
CA LYS A 133 27.47 3.76 -9.20
C LYS A 133 28.94 3.41 -9.08
N TYR A 134 29.41 3.31 -7.85
CA TYR A 134 30.73 2.78 -7.56
C TYR A 134 30.72 2.16 -6.17
N CYS A 135 31.66 1.26 -5.91
CA CYS A 135 31.77 0.59 -4.62
C CYS A 135 33.17 0.82 -4.05
N LYS A 136 33.23 1.20 -2.77
CA LYS A 136 34.48 1.33 -2.02
C LYS A 136 34.71 0.05 -1.24
N VAL A 137 35.79 -0.65 -1.55
CA VAL A 137 36.18 -1.92 -0.91
C VAL A 137 37.56 -1.79 -0.29
N GLU A 138 37.70 -2.18 0.98
CA GLU A 138 38.95 -2.11 1.74
C GLU A 138 39.26 -3.43 2.47
N GLY A 139 40.54 -3.69 2.71
CA GLY A 139 41.01 -4.85 3.48
C GLY A 139 41.35 -6.11 2.66
N VAL A 140 41.23 -6.06 1.33
CA VAL A 140 41.49 -7.20 0.44
C VAL A 140 42.42 -6.85 -0.73
N SER A 141 42.82 -7.87 -1.49
CA SER A 141 43.58 -7.71 -2.74
C SER A 141 42.80 -6.88 -3.77
N LYS A 142 43.50 -6.35 -4.79
CA LYS A 142 42.86 -5.59 -5.87
C LYS A 142 41.92 -6.49 -6.68
N GLU A 143 42.31 -7.74 -6.90
CA GLU A 143 41.55 -8.74 -7.64
C GLU A 143 40.22 -9.03 -6.93
N ASP A 144 40.26 -9.31 -5.62
CA ASP A 144 39.06 -9.56 -4.82
C ASP A 144 38.19 -8.31 -4.71
N SER A 145 38.81 -7.14 -4.56
CA SER A 145 38.12 -5.84 -4.52
C SER A 145 37.25 -5.62 -5.75
N LEU A 146 37.76 -5.95 -6.96
CA LEU A 146 37.00 -5.82 -8.20
C LEU A 146 35.82 -6.79 -8.27
N VAL A 147 36.00 -8.03 -7.80
CA VAL A 147 34.92 -9.04 -7.75
C VAL A 147 33.81 -8.58 -6.80
N ILE A 148 34.16 -8.16 -5.58
CA ILE A 148 33.22 -7.65 -4.58
C ILE A 148 32.48 -6.41 -5.11
N ALA A 149 33.21 -5.45 -5.69
CA ALA A 149 32.61 -4.24 -6.23
C ALA A 149 31.62 -4.53 -7.36
N SER A 150 31.95 -5.46 -8.27
CA SER A 150 31.06 -5.87 -9.35
C SER A 150 29.78 -6.53 -8.83
N ASP A 151 29.91 -7.45 -7.87
CA ASP A 151 28.75 -8.10 -7.25
C ASP A 151 27.88 -7.10 -6.48
N ALA A 152 28.50 -6.19 -5.71
CA ALA A 152 27.80 -5.16 -4.96
C ALA A 152 26.95 -4.27 -5.87
N ILE A 153 27.53 -3.79 -6.97
CA ILE A 153 26.82 -2.96 -7.97
C ILE A 153 25.67 -3.76 -8.61
N ALA A 154 25.90 -5.02 -8.97
CA ALA A 154 24.87 -5.88 -9.56
C ALA A 154 23.72 -6.19 -8.59
N SER A 155 24.03 -6.29 -7.29
CA SER A 155 23.04 -6.61 -6.25
C SER A 155 22.01 -5.50 -6.01
N LYS A 156 22.33 -4.26 -6.41
CA LYS A 156 21.43 -3.10 -6.31
C LYS A 156 21.24 -2.48 -7.70
N PRO A 157 20.46 -3.11 -8.59
CA PRO A 157 20.31 -2.69 -9.98
C PRO A 157 19.47 -1.40 -10.17
N TYR A 158 19.23 -0.63 -9.10
CA TYR A 158 18.33 0.53 -9.10
C TYR A 158 18.77 1.64 -10.04
N GLU A 159 17.86 2.11 -10.87
CA GLU A 159 18.05 3.20 -11.83
C GLU A 159 17.30 4.45 -11.41
N ALA A 160 16.21 4.29 -10.66
CA ALA A 160 15.45 5.38 -10.10
C ALA A 160 14.91 5.03 -8.72
N VAL A 161 14.64 6.05 -7.92
CA VAL A 161 13.92 5.93 -6.65
C VAL A 161 12.85 7.00 -6.56
N LYS A 162 11.67 6.63 -6.08
CA LYS A 162 10.55 7.54 -5.85
C LYS A 162 10.21 7.55 -4.37
N PHE A 163 10.19 8.73 -3.78
CA PHE A 163 9.61 8.95 -2.47
C PHE A 163 8.15 9.36 -2.64
N LYS A 164 7.30 8.77 -1.82
CA LYS A 164 5.87 8.95 -1.84
C LYS A 164 5.37 9.23 -0.43
N SER A 165 4.33 10.03 -0.33
CA SER A 165 3.59 10.22 0.91
C SER A 165 2.09 10.20 0.67
N ARG A 166 1.37 9.82 1.72
CA ARG A 166 -0.07 10.05 1.82
C ARG A 166 -0.42 10.34 3.27
N GLY A 167 -1.41 11.17 3.50
CA GLY A 167 -1.87 11.46 4.85
C GLY A 167 -3.09 12.34 4.86
N ASP A 168 -3.89 12.17 5.90
CA ASP A 168 -4.97 13.09 6.27
C ASP A 168 -4.65 13.61 7.67
N VAL A 169 -4.75 12.75 8.70
CA VAL A 169 -4.36 13.07 10.09
C VAL A 169 -2.88 12.74 10.37
N PHE A 170 -2.36 11.64 9.83
CA PHE A 170 -0.95 11.25 9.94
C PHE A 170 -0.34 11.05 8.57
N THR A 171 0.91 11.48 8.39
CA THR A 171 1.65 11.27 7.15
C THR A 171 2.32 9.90 7.18
N VAL A 172 2.01 9.08 6.18
CA VAL A 172 2.67 7.81 5.91
C VAL A 172 3.59 8.00 4.72
N SER A 173 4.83 7.54 4.84
CA SER A 173 5.84 7.66 3.78
C SER A 173 6.19 6.29 3.20
N ARG A 174 6.38 6.26 1.88
CA ARG A 174 6.70 5.06 1.10
C ARG A 174 7.82 5.37 0.13
N ILE A 175 8.65 4.38 -0.18
CA ILE A 175 9.75 4.49 -1.12
C ILE A 175 9.68 3.34 -2.13
N GLN A 176 9.94 3.66 -3.40
CA GLN A 176 10.02 2.69 -4.47
C GLN A 176 11.38 2.75 -5.15
N PHE A 177 12.09 1.63 -5.21
CA PHE A 177 13.29 1.50 -6.06
C PHE A 177 12.90 0.81 -7.37
N LEU A 178 13.39 1.35 -8.48
CA LEU A 178 13.01 0.91 -9.82
C LEU A 178 14.22 0.57 -10.68
N ALA A 179 14.07 -0.39 -11.59
CA ALA A 179 15.01 -0.69 -12.67
C ALA A 179 14.27 -1.19 -13.91
N GLY A 180 14.65 -0.77 -15.10
CA GLY A 180 14.02 -1.19 -16.36
C GLY A 180 12.52 -0.89 -16.41
N GLY A 181 12.09 0.20 -15.77
CA GLY A 181 10.67 0.59 -15.65
C GLY A 181 9.84 -0.25 -14.67
N LYS A 182 10.43 -1.22 -13.96
CA LYS A 182 9.75 -2.05 -12.97
C LYS A 182 10.09 -1.62 -11.55
N VAL A 183 9.13 -1.72 -10.65
CA VAL A 183 9.36 -1.55 -9.20
C VAL A 183 9.97 -2.83 -8.67
N LEU A 184 11.16 -2.73 -8.04
CA LEU A 184 11.88 -3.85 -7.44
C LEU A 184 11.70 -3.89 -5.93
N VAL A 185 11.63 -2.72 -5.29
CA VAL A 185 11.32 -2.56 -3.87
C VAL A 185 10.20 -1.56 -3.75
N ASP A 186 9.17 -1.89 -2.98
CA ASP A 186 8.09 -0.99 -2.60
C ASP A 186 7.80 -1.19 -1.12
N GLY A 187 8.10 -0.18 -0.30
CA GLY A 187 8.02 -0.32 1.15
C GLY A 187 7.83 0.99 1.89
N TYR A 188 7.36 0.88 3.12
CA TYR A 188 7.26 2.00 4.05
C TYR A 188 8.63 2.26 4.63
N TYR A 189 8.99 3.53 4.84
CA TYR A 189 10.28 3.85 5.43
C TYR A 189 10.17 4.72 6.66
N THR A 190 11.08 4.51 7.59
CA THR A 190 11.39 5.39 8.71
C THR A 190 12.78 5.97 8.52
N THR A 191 13.04 7.10 9.19
CA THR A 191 14.35 7.76 9.10
C THR A 191 14.88 8.13 10.48
N THR A 192 16.18 7.93 10.67
CA THR A 192 16.88 8.27 11.91
C THR A 192 18.17 9.00 11.58
N TYR A 193 18.39 10.15 12.22
CA TYR A 193 19.68 10.84 12.13
C TYR A 193 20.67 10.24 13.12
N ASN A 194 21.95 10.21 12.74
CA ASN A 194 23.01 10.06 13.73
C ASN A 194 23.13 11.32 14.61
N GLU A 195 23.87 11.22 15.72
CA GLU A 195 23.96 12.28 16.74
C GLU A 195 24.34 13.66 16.17
N ASP A 196 25.30 13.70 15.24
CA ASP A 196 25.80 14.94 14.63
C ASP A 196 25.02 15.38 13.37
N HIS A 197 23.95 14.66 13.03
CA HIS A 197 23.09 14.89 11.86
C HIS A 197 23.84 14.90 10.51
N SER A 198 25.01 14.25 10.43
CA SER A 198 25.75 14.08 9.17
C SER A 198 25.22 12.93 8.31
N ILE A 199 24.52 11.97 8.91
CA ILE A 199 23.96 10.78 8.26
C ILE A 199 22.47 10.67 8.59
N LEU A 200 21.66 10.42 7.55
CA LEU A 200 20.26 10.06 7.66
C LEU A 200 20.09 8.60 7.25
N TYR A 201 19.82 7.72 8.20
CA TYR A 201 19.52 6.32 7.96
C TYR A 201 18.08 6.14 7.52
N PHE A 202 17.86 5.22 6.58
CA PHE A 202 16.56 4.79 6.09
C PHE A 202 16.41 3.29 6.34
N GLU A 203 15.34 2.93 7.03
CA GLU A 203 14.90 1.55 7.19
C GLU A 203 13.62 1.37 6.40
N VAL A 204 13.64 0.49 5.39
CA VAL A 204 12.50 0.23 4.52
C VAL A 204 11.92 -1.13 4.87
N GLY A 205 10.65 -1.15 5.25
CA GLY A 205 9.92 -2.35 5.63
C GLY A 205 8.69 -2.62 4.77
N ASP A 206 8.22 -3.86 4.82
CA ASP A 206 7.02 -4.34 4.11
C ASP A 206 5.69 -4.00 4.81
N GLY A 207 5.76 -3.33 5.97
CA GLY A 207 4.61 -3.01 6.82
C GLY A 207 4.10 -4.17 7.68
N LYS A 208 4.75 -5.34 7.63
CA LYS A 208 4.43 -6.56 8.38
C LYS A 208 5.57 -7.01 9.30
N GLY A 209 6.61 -6.18 9.44
CA GLY A 209 7.80 -6.44 10.25
C GLY A 209 8.99 -7.00 9.48
N GLY A 210 8.88 -7.20 8.17
CA GLY A 210 10.00 -7.58 7.31
C GLY A 210 10.79 -6.37 6.82
N THR A 211 12.12 -6.45 6.85
CA THR A 211 13.01 -5.45 6.23
C THR A 211 13.19 -5.76 4.75
N LEU A 212 13.00 -4.75 3.90
CA LEU A 212 13.18 -4.81 2.46
C LEU A 212 14.49 -4.18 2.01
N GLU A 213 14.88 -3.06 2.62
CA GLU A 213 16.09 -2.33 2.26
C GLU A 213 16.57 -1.46 3.42
N ASN A 214 17.88 -1.35 3.58
CA ASN A 214 18.50 -0.41 4.51
C ASN A 214 19.58 0.35 3.77
N PHE A 215 19.52 1.67 3.84
CA PHE A 215 20.51 2.55 3.22
C PHE A 215 20.61 3.83 4.04
N TYR A 216 21.57 4.67 3.71
CA TYR A 216 21.66 5.97 4.32
C TYR A 216 22.04 7.03 3.30
N LEU A 217 21.69 8.27 3.64
CA LEU A 217 22.09 9.46 2.91
C LEU A 217 23.07 10.24 3.77
N LYS A 218 23.96 10.96 3.11
CA LYS A 218 24.78 11.99 3.74
C LYS A 218 24.35 13.34 3.22
N PRO A 219 23.43 14.06 3.89
CA PRO A 219 22.80 15.25 3.34
C PRO A 219 23.78 16.33 2.92
N LYS A 220 24.93 16.42 3.59
CA LYS A 220 26.01 17.37 3.27
C LYS A 220 26.83 17.00 2.03
N GLU A 221 26.82 15.74 1.61
CA GLU A 221 27.56 15.24 0.43
C GLU A 221 26.69 15.22 -0.85
N GLY A 222 25.45 15.73 -0.78
CA GLY A 222 24.52 15.79 -1.91
C GLY A 222 23.60 14.57 -2.00
N SER A 223 23.08 14.30 -3.20
CA SER A 223 22.11 13.21 -3.47
C SER A 223 22.81 11.87 -3.71
N LEU A 224 23.54 11.42 -2.69
CA LEU A 224 24.27 10.15 -2.67
C LEU A 224 23.58 9.15 -1.75
N PHE A 225 23.29 7.97 -2.29
CA PHE A 225 22.73 6.84 -1.57
C PHE A 225 23.84 5.85 -1.24
N PHE A 226 23.89 5.42 0.01
CA PHE A 226 24.93 4.54 0.51
C PHE A 226 24.33 3.26 1.08
N TRP A 227 24.92 2.11 0.71
CA TRP A 227 24.66 0.83 1.34
C TRP A 227 25.95 0.30 1.95
N ASP A 228 25.93 0.03 3.25
CA ASP A 228 26.97 -0.74 3.91
C ASP A 228 26.69 -2.22 3.69
N LEU A 229 27.54 -2.86 2.88
CA LEU A 229 27.45 -4.28 2.55
C LEU A 229 28.59 -5.07 3.19
N THR A 230 29.33 -4.47 4.12
CA THR A 230 30.55 -5.07 4.68
C THR A 230 30.26 -6.45 5.26
N ASP A 231 29.22 -6.58 6.07
CA ASP A 231 28.88 -7.84 6.73
C ASP A 231 28.46 -8.94 5.74
N LYS A 232 27.85 -8.60 4.61
CA LYS A 232 27.53 -9.55 3.52
C LYS A 232 28.79 -10.25 3.00
N TYR A 233 29.90 -9.53 2.88
CA TYR A 233 31.13 -10.07 2.29
C TYR A 233 32.13 -10.60 3.31
N LYS A 234 31.98 -10.29 4.60
CA LYS A 234 32.90 -10.78 5.65
C LYS A 234 32.97 -12.30 5.76
N GLU A 235 31.90 -13.03 5.45
CA GLU A 235 31.92 -14.50 5.52
C GLU A 235 32.87 -15.11 4.49
N ALA A 236 32.77 -14.66 3.23
CA ALA A 236 33.64 -15.13 2.15
C ALA A 236 35.03 -14.47 2.17
N TYR A 237 35.12 -13.25 2.67
CA TYR A 237 36.35 -12.46 2.74
C TYR A 237 36.54 -11.89 4.16
N PRO A 238 37.04 -12.69 5.12
CA PRO A 238 37.17 -12.26 6.52
C PRO A 238 38.07 -11.03 6.74
N GLN A 239 38.95 -10.74 5.77
CA GLN A 239 39.88 -9.62 5.79
C GLN A 239 39.21 -8.28 5.45
N VAL A 240 38.00 -8.31 4.87
CA VAL A 240 37.27 -7.11 4.44
C VAL A 240 36.97 -6.23 5.64
N THR A 241 37.39 -4.97 5.55
CA THR A 241 37.11 -3.97 6.57
C THR A 241 35.97 -3.03 6.18
N LYS A 242 35.72 -2.87 4.88
CA LYS A 242 34.66 -2.01 4.36
C LYS A 242 34.19 -2.45 2.97
N VAL A 243 32.88 -2.52 2.76
CA VAL A 243 32.23 -2.57 1.44
C VAL A 243 31.08 -1.59 1.44
N GLU A 244 31.25 -0.46 0.77
CA GLU A 244 30.25 0.60 0.72
C GLU A 244 29.88 0.88 -0.72
N LEU A 245 28.67 0.51 -1.11
CA LEU A 245 28.12 0.87 -2.41
C LEU A 245 27.60 2.30 -2.35
N VAL A 246 28.00 3.11 -3.33
CA VAL A 246 27.54 4.47 -3.52
C VAL A 246 26.79 4.57 -4.83
N TRP A 247 25.59 5.13 -4.77
CA TRP A 247 24.79 5.47 -5.93
C TRP A 247 24.53 6.97 -5.95
N ALA A 248 25.08 7.63 -6.97
CA ALA A 248 24.88 9.04 -7.21
C ALA A 248 23.66 9.24 -8.11
N ALA A 249 22.71 10.06 -7.65
CA ALA A 249 21.47 10.28 -8.35
C ALA A 249 21.12 11.78 -8.41
N ALA A 250 20.46 12.19 -9.49
CA ALA A 250 19.96 13.54 -9.65
C ALA A 250 18.50 13.61 -9.18
N LYS A 251 18.16 14.65 -8.41
CA LYS A 251 16.78 14.88 -7.98
C LYS A 251 15.97 15.54 -9.09
N HIS A 252 14.75 15.06 -9.29
CA HIS A 252 13.74 15.59 -10.20
C HIS A 252 12.46 15.94 -9.43
N PHE A 253 11.74 16.95 -9.91
CA PHE A 253 10.41 17.36 -9.45
C PHE A 253 9.39 17.02 -10.53
#